data_AF-A0A645D5T1-F1
#
_entry.id   AF-A0A645D5T1-F1
#
_cell.length_a   1.000
_cell.length_b   1.000
_cell.length_c   1.000
_cell.angle_alpha   90.00
_cell.angle_beta   90.00
_cell.angle_gamma   90.00
#
_symmetry.space_group_name_H-M   'P 1'
#
loop_
_entity.id
_entity.type
_entity.pdbx_description
1 polymer ?
#
loop_
_entity_poly.entity_id
_entity_poly.type
_entity_poly.pdbx_seq_one_letter_code
_entity_poly.pdbx_strand_id
1 'polypeptide(L)'
;MKKLKVMTVVGTRPEIIRLSAVINKLEESKAIDHTLVHTGQNYDYELNEVFFNDFKLRKPDYFLKAATGTAVETIGNILIKIDPIMEEVKPDAVLVLGDTNSCLTAIAAREDIYLYFIWKQEIDALTKGYQKKPIER
;
A
#
# COMPACT_ATOMS: atom_id res chain seq x y z
N MET A 1 -13.82 13.59 17.83
CA MET A 1 -14.36 13.01 16.58
C MET A 1 -13.77 11.61 16.43
N LYS A 2 -14.57 10.64 16.00
CA LYS A 2 -14.03 9.32 15.60
C LYS A 2 -13.19 9.53 14.33
N LYS A 3 -11.95 9.06 14.32
CA LYS A 3 -11.10 9.08 13.12
C LYS A 3 -11.58 8.00 12.14
N LEU A 4 -11.50 8.27 10.84
CA LEU A 4 -11.72 7.28 9.80
C LEU A 4 -10.48 6.39 9.69
N LYS A 5 -10.66 5.08 9.81
CA LYS A 5 -9.57 4.11 9.68
C LYS A 5 -9.35 3.77 8.21
N VAL A 6 -8.17 4.09 7.68
CA VAL A 6 -7.83 3.83 6.28
C VAL A 6 -6.65 2.88 6.24
N MET A 7 -6.78 1.76 5.53
CA MET A 7 -5.69 0.82 5.29
C MET A 7 -5.17 0.97 3.86
N THR A 8 -3.91 1.37 3.70
CA THR A 8 -3.26 1.35 2.38
C THR A 8 -2.43 0.08 2.23
N VAL A 9 -2.64 -0.67 1.15
CA VAL A 9 -1.88 -1.89 0.86
C VAL A 9 -0.99 -1.67 -0.35
N VAL A 10 0.31 -1.89 -0.17
CA VAL A 10 1.33 -1.82 -1.23
C VAL A 10 2.11 -3.12 -1.29
N GLY A 11 2.77 -3.40 -2.40
CA GLY A 11 3.71 -4.52 -2.44
C GLY A 11 4.91 -4.30 -3.32
N THR A 12 4.93 -3.32 -4.20
CA THR A 12 6.00 -3.13 -5.17
C THR A 12 6.55 -1.72 -5.05
N ARG A 13 7.81 -1.54 -5.46
CA ARG A 13 8.45 -0.23 -5.52
C ARG A 13 7.62 0.82 -6.29
N PRO A 14 7.06 0.55 -7.49
CA PRO A 14 6.19 1.51 -8.17
C PRO A 14 4.98 1.94 -7.35
N GLU A 15 4.40 1.04 -6.54
CA GLU A 15 3.27 1.40 -5.68
C GLU A 15 3.71 2.34 -4.56
N ILE A 16 4.83 2.04 -3.88
CA ILE A 16 5.40 2.90 -2.83
C ILE A 16 5.67 4.31 -3.36
N ILE A 17 6.36 4.41 -4.49
CA ILE A 17 6.72 5.71 -5.10
C ILE A 17 5.46 6.52 -5.42
N ARG A 18 4.47 5.88 -6.05
CA ARG A 18 3.26 6.57 -6.53
C ARG A 18 2.30 6.95 -5.41
N LEU A 19 2.13 6.09 -4.42
CA LEU A 19 1.27 6.36 -3.29
C LEU A 19 1.95 7.21 -2.22
N SER A 20 3.26 7.47 -2.31
CA SER A 20 3.99 8.25 -1.30
C SER A 20 3.31 9.57 -0.91
N ALA A 21 2.89 10.37 -1.91
CA ALA A 21 2.21 11.63 -1.66
C ALA A 21 0.82 11.46 -1.02
N VAL A 22 0.10 10.41 -1.40
CA VAL A 22 -1.21 10.07 -0.82
C VAL A 22 -1.04 9.62 0.62
N ILE A 23 -0.09 8.72 0.90
CA ILE A 23 0.24 8.23 2.24
C ILE A 23 0.60 9.41 3.14
N ASN A 24 1.51 10.29 2.72
CA ASN A 24 1.88 11.46 3.51
C ASN A 24 0.68 12.36 3.83
N LYS A 25 -0.26 12.53 2.89
CA LYS A 25 -1.49 13.30 3.12
C LYS A 25 -2.46 12.62 4.09
N LEU A 26 -2.55 11.30 4.06
CA LEU A 26 -3.34 10.53 5.03
C LEU A 26 -2.74 10.69 6.44
N GLU A 27 -1.42 10.60 6.58
CA GLU A 27 -0.69 10.76 7.85
C GLU A 27 -0.80 12.18 8.44
N GLU A 28 -0.79 13.22 7.61
CA GLU A 28 -0.97 14.62 8.06
C GLU A 28 -2.40 14.91 8.58
N SER A 29 -3.38 14.08 8.22
CA SER A 29 -4.78 14.33 8.52
C SER A 29 -5.15 13.95 9.95
N LYS A 30 -5.61 14.93 10.74
CA LYS A 30 -6.15 14.68 12.09
C LYS A 30 -7.43 13.84 12.11
N ALA A 31 -8.10 13.70 10.97
CA ALA A 31 -9.33 12.94 10.82
C ALA A 31 -9.09 11.47 10.42
N ILE A 32 -7.86 11.11 10.02
CA ILE A 32 -7.53 9.77 9.56
C ILE A 32 -6.68 9.05 10.62
N ASP A 33 -6.96 7.76 10.78
CA ASP A 33 -6.11 6.78 11.43
C ASP A 33 -5.62 5.82 10.35
N HIS A 34 -4.37 5.97 9.91
CA HIS A 34 -3.85 5.30 8.72
C HIS A 34 -3.03 4.06 9.11
N THR A 35 -3.38 2.92 8.54
CA THR A 35 -2.61 1.67 8.61
C THR A 35 -1.95 1.40 7.27
N LEU A 36 -0.63 1.20 7.25
CA LEU A 36 0.13 0.89 6.05
C LEU A 36 0.57 -0.58 6.08
N VAL A 37 0.15 -1.34 5.07
CA VAL A 37 0.50 -2.75 4.91
C VAL A 37 1.38 -2.96 3.69
N HIS A 38 2.47 -3.69 3.86
CA HIS A 38 3.33 -4.12 2.75
C HIS A 38 3.22 -5.63 2.54
N THR A 39 2.81 -6.08 1.35
CA THR A 39 2.59 -7.50 1.04
C THR A 39 3.90 -8.30 0.97
N GLY A 40 5.02 -7.64 0.70
CA GLY A 40 6.35 -8.24 0.63
C GLY A 40 6.75 -8.70 -0.77
N GLN A 41 6.01 -8.29 -1.80
CA GLN A 41 6.44 -8.46 -3.18
C GLN A 41 7.72 -7.67 -3.48
N ASN A 42 8.58 -8.19 -4.34
CA ASN A 42 9.81 -7.53 -4.80
C ASN A 42 10.60 -6.82 -3.70
N TYR A 43 10.61 -7.39 -2.49
CA TYR A 43 11.13 -6.72 -1.33
C TYR A 43 12.58 -7.10 -1.08
N ASP A 44 13.47 -6.27 -1.59
CA ASP A 44 14.80 -6.12 -1.05
C ASP A 44 14.74 -5.11 0.10
N TYR A 45 15.06 -5.54 1.32
CA TYR A 45 14.93 -4.72 2.54
C TYR A 45 15.77 -3.45 2.44
N GLU A 46 17.02 -3.59 2.01
CA GLU A 46 17.97 -2.47 1.93
C GLU A 46 17.50 -1.46 0.89
N LEU A 47 17.07 -1.94 -0.28
CA LEU A 47 16.63 -1.05 -1.35
C LEU A 47 15.29 -0.37 -1.06
N ASN A 48 14.36 -1.05 -0.40
CA ASN A 48 13.07 -0.44 -0.07
C ASN A 48 13.19 0.56 1.08
N GLU A 49 14.02 0.31 2.09
CA GLU A 49 14.22 1.26 3.18
C GLU A 49 14.71 2.62 2.67
N VAL A 50 15.55 2.65 1.62
CA VAL A 50 15.93 3.88 0.92
C VAL A 50 14.72 4.63 0.38
N PHE A 51 13.78 3.96 -0.29
CA PHE A 51 12.57 4.64 -0.80
C PHE A 51 11.66 5.16 0.30
N PHE A 52 11.46 4.39 1.39
CA PHE A 52 10.69 4.90 2.52
C PHE A 52 11.34 6.16 3.10
N ASN A 53 12.67 6.19 3.23
CA ASN A 53 13.39 7.36 3.71
C ASN A 53 13.32 8.55 2.73
N ASP A 54 13.59 8.32 1.45
CA ASP A 54 13.60 9.36 0.40
C ASP A 54 12.24 10.06 0.27
N PHE A 55 11.16 9.29 0.37
CA PHE A 55 9.79 9.80 0.28
C PHE A 55 9.20 10.22 1.64
N LYS A 56 10.00 10.19 2.71
CA LYS A 56 9.62 10.53 4.09
C LYS A 56 8.42 9.72 4.60
N LEU A 57 8.33 8.46 4.17
CA LEU A 57 7.32 7.52 4.60
C LEU A 57 7.77 6.81 5.87
N ARG A 58 6.85 6.65 6.82
CA ARG A 58 7.07 5.75 7.96
C ARG A 58 7.15 4.29 7.51
N LYS A 59 7.71 3.44 8.35
CA LYS A 59 7.69 1.98 8.12
C LYS A 59 6.25 1.46 8.10
N PRO A 60 5.94 0.43 7.28
CA PRO A 60 4.64 -0.24 7.33
C PRO A 60 4.36 -0.80 8.73
N ASP A 61 3.09 -0.76 9.16
CA ASP A 61 2.65 -1.38 10.41
C ASP A 61 2.71 -2.90 10.30
N TYR A 62 2.36 -3.42 9.11
CA TYR A 62 2.35 -4.84 8.83
C TYR A 62 3.17 -5.16 7.59
N PHE A 63 3.94 -6.23 7.70
CA PHE A 63 4.73 -6.76 6.59
C PHE A 63 4.40 -8.25 6.40
N LEU A 64 3.65 -8.58 5.34
CA LEU A 64 3.06 -9.91 5.20
C LEU A 64 4.08 -11.00 4.85
N LYS A 65 5.18 -10.66 4.17
CA LYS A 65 6.10 -11.66 3.57
C LYS A 65 5.34 -12.70 2.73
N ALA A 66 4.40 -12.24 1.91
CA ALA A 66 3.48 -13.11 1.17
C ALA A 66 4.01 -13.56 -0.20
N ALA A 67 5.02 -12.88 -0.73
CA ALA A 67 5.57 -13.17 -2.05
C ALA A 67 6.48 -14.40 -2.02
N THR A 68 5.92 -15.54 -2.42
CA THR A 68 6.62 -16.82 -2.54
C THR A 68 6.14 -17.57 -3.77
N GLY A 69 7.05 -18.27 -4.44
CA GLY A 69 6.71 -19.18 -5.55
C GLY A 69 6.08 -18.46 -6.73
N THR A 70 4.96 -19.00 -7.21
CA THR A 70 4.18 -18.51 -8.34
C THR A 70 3.32 -17.30 -7.97
N ALA A 71 2.80 -16.61 -9.00
CA ALA A 71 1.90 -15.47 -8.79
C ALA A 71 0.63 -15.88 -8.02
N VAL A 72 0.06 -17.05 -8.32
CA VAL A 72 -1.15 -17.56 -7.65
C VAL A 72 -0.88 -17.89 -6.19
N GLU A 73 0.25 -18.53 -5.88
CA GLU A 73 0.66 -18.79 -4.50
C GLU A 73 0.85 -17.50 -3.71
N THR A 74 1.47 -16.49 -4.33
CA THR A 74 1.61 -15.16 -3.72
C THR A 74 0.25 -14.53 -3.43
N ILE A 75 -0.69 -14.59 -4.37
CA ILE A 75 -2.05 -14.06 -4.17
C ILE A 75 -2.75 -14.77 -3.02
N GLY A 76 -2.73 -16.11 -3.01
CA GLY A 76 -3.33 -16.91 -1.93
C GLY A 76 -2.74 -16.54 -0.56
N ASN A 77 -1.41 -16.38 -0.49
CA ASN A 77 -0.74 -15.97 0.74
C ASN A 77 -1.08 -14.55 1.18
N ILE A 78 -1.28 -13.62 0.25
CA ILE A 78 -1.73 -12.26 0.56
C ILE A 78 -3.09 -12.33 1.24
N LEU A 79 -4.05 -13.06 0.64
CA LEU A 79 -5.41 -13.19 1.18
C LEU A 79 -5.43 -13.86 2.56
N ILE A 80 -4.68 -14.95 2.74
CA ILE A 80 -4.59 -15.66 4.03
C ILE A 80 -4.01 -14.74 5.12
N LYS A 81 -3.01 -13.93 4.79
CA LYS A 81 -2.28 -13.13 5.78
C LYS A 81 -2.94 -11.79 6.10
N ILE A 82 -3.68 -11.21 5.15
CA ILE A 82 -4.34 -9.92 5.36
C ILE A 82 -5.64 -10.06 6.16
N ASP A 83 -6.35 -11.18 6.01
CA ASP A 83 -7.62 -11.45 6.69
C ASP A 83 -7.58 -11.20 8.22
N PRO A 84 -6.63 -11.79 8.99
CA PRO A 84 -6.55 -11.52 10.44
C PRO A 84 -6.20 -10.07 10.77
N ILE A 85 -5.45 -9.39 9.90
CA ILE A 85 -5.08 -7.97 10.08
C ILE A 85 -6.30 -7.07 9.86
N MET A 86 -7.14 -7.38 8.87
CA MET A 86 -8.39 -6.64 8.65
C MET A 86 -9.36 -6.83 9.82
N GLU A 87 -9.43 -8.01 10.43
CA GLU A 87 -10.23 -8.25 11.63
C GLU A 87 -9.69 -7.52 12.86
N GLU A 88 -8.36 -7.39 13.00
CA GLU A 88 -7.75 -6.62 14.09
C GLU A 88 -7.94 -5.11 13.91
N VAL A 89 -7.59 -4.59 12.74
CA VAL A 89 -7.57 -3.16 12.45
C VAL A 89 -8.98 -2.60 12.27
N LYS A 90 -9.88 -3.40 11.67
CA LYS A 90 -11.25 -3.01 11.27
C LYS A 90 -11.25 -1.69 10.48
N PRO A 91 -10.57 -1.64 9.32
CA PRO A 91 -10.50 -0.41 8.53
C PRO A 91 -11.90 -0.06 8.00
N ASP A 92 -12.24 1.23 8.02
CA ASP A 92 -13.46 1.72 7.38
C ASP A 92 -13.27 1.79 5.84
N ALA A 93 -12.02 1.93 5.38
CA ALA A 93 -11.67 1.96 3.96
C ALA A 93 -10.33 1.28 3.66
N VAL A 94 -10.21 0.66 2.49
CA VAL A 94 -8.96 0.10 1.96
C VAL A 94 -8.58 0.80 0.67
N LEU A 95 -7.33 1.23 0.59
CA LEU A 95 -6.73 1.90 -0.56
C LEU A 95 -5.70 0.98 -1.23
N VAL A 96 -5.88 0.75 -2.53
CA VAL A 96 -4.96 -0.03 -3.38
C VAL A 96 -4.67 0.71 -4.68
N LEU A 97 -3.53 0.39 -5.30
CA LEU A 97 -3.10 1.02 -6.56
C LEU A 97 -2.93 -0.02 -7.67
N GLY A 98 -3.56 0.26 -8.81
CA GLY A 98 -3.33 -0.44 -10.07
C GLY A 98 -3.80 -1.89 -10.06
N ASP A 99 -2.97 -2.78 -10.59
CA ASP A 99 -3.31 -4.14 -11.02
C ASP A 99 -2.29 -5.19 -10.54
N THR A 100 -1.52 -4.88 -9.49
CA THR A 100 -0.56 -5.83 -8.92
C THR A 100 -1.28 -6.94 -8.13
N ASN A 101 -0.55 -8.01 -7.78
CA ASN A 101 -1.10 -9.03 -6.87
C ASN A 101 -1.49 -8.42 -5.50
N SER A 102 -0.88 -7.30 -5.09
CA SER A 102 -1.29 -6.61 -3.84
C SER A 102 -2.68 -6.04 -3.93
N CYS A 103 -3.09 -5.60 -5.13
CA CYS A 103 -4.40 -5.01 -5.36
C CYS A 103 -5.53 -6.03 -5.10
N LEU A 104 -5.26 -7.31 -5.35
CA LEU A 104 -6.21 -8.41 -5.09
C LEU A 104 -6.53 -8.59 -3.61
N THR A 105 -5.79 -7.95 -2.70
CA THR A 105 -6.20 -7.80 -1.30
C THR A 105 -7.60 -7.23 -1.14
N ALA A 106 -8.07 -6.42 -2.10
CA ALA A 106 -9.42 -5.89 -2.11
C ALA A 106 -10.51 -6.96 -2.10
N ILE A 107 -10.21 -8.19 -2.54
CA ILE A 107 -11.13 -9.34 -2.46
C ILE A 107 -11.40 -9.76 -1.00
N ALA A 108 -10.42 -9.57 -0.11
CA ALA A 108 -10.57 -9.89 1.32
C ALA A 108 -11.38 -8.82 2.08
N ALA A 109 -11.67 -7.67 1.47
CA ALA A 109 -12.47 -6.64 2.12
C ALA A 109 -13.93 -7.08 2.28
N ARG A 110 -14.47 -6.87 3.48
CA ARG A 110 -15.86 -7.20 3.83
C ARG A 110 -16.84 -6.14 3.32
N GLU A 111 -18.14 -6.44 3.30
CA GLU A 111 -19.19 -5.57 2.75
C GLU A 111 -19.26 -4.16 3.38
N ASP A 112 -18.79 -4.02 4.62
CA ASP A 112 -18.76 -2.77 5.38
C ASP A 112 -17.50 -1.93 5.16
N ILE A 113 -16.57 -2.38 4.30
CA ILE A 113 -15.31 -1.70 4.01
C ILE A 113 -15.38 -1.02 2.64
N TYR A 114 -15.17 0.30 2.62
CA TYR A 114 -15.07 1.03 1.36
C TYR A 114 -13.78 0.70 0.61
N LEU A 115 -13.90 0.28 -0.65
CA LEU A 115 -12.75 -0.01 -1.51
C LEU A 115 -12.42 1.20 -2.41
N TYR A 116 -11.19 1.70 -2.31
CA TYR A 116 -10.66 2.74 -3.18
C TYR A 116 -9.53 2.17 -4.04
N PHE A 117 -9.79 2.10 -5.35
CA PHE A 117 -8.79 1.76 -6.35
C PHE A 117 -8.31 3.04 -6.99
N ILE A 118 -7.02 3.35 -6.85
CA ILE A 118 -6.39 4.39 -7.66
C ILE A 118 -5.77 3.71 -8.88
N TRP A 119 -6.13 4.17 -10.07
CA TRP A 119 -5.50 3.70 -11.30
C TRP A 119 -4.21 4.46 -11.58
N LYS A 120 -3.24 3.76 -12.16
CA LYS A 120 -1.94 4.33 -12.56
C LYS A 120 -2.06 5.67 -13.31
N GLN A 121 -3.03 5.77 -14.20
CA GLN A 121 -3.25 6.95 -15.04
C GLN A 121 -3.68 8.18 -14.22
N GLU A 122 -4.41 7.97 -13.12
CA GLU A 122 -4.89 9.02 -12.23
C GLU A 122 -3.73 9.59 -11.40
N ILE A 123 -2.82 8.73 -10.92
CA ILE A 123 -1.60 9.21 -10.23
C ILE A 123 -0.66 9.89 -11.19
N ASP A 124 -0.44 9.33 -12.38
CA ASP A 124 0.46 9.95 -13.36
C ASP A 124 -0.02 11.38 -13.73
N ALA A 125 -1.34 11.65 -13.71
CA ALA A 125 -1.89 12.99 -13.88
C ALA A 125 -1.57 13.93 -12.68
N LEU A 126 -1.60 13.42 -11.46
CA LEU A 126 -1.27 14.15 -10.22
C LEU A 126 0.25 14.38 -10.06
N THR A 127 1.08 13.50 -10.59
CA THR A 127 2.55 13.53 -10.45
C THR A 127 3.27 14.12 -11.66
N LYS A 128 2.57 14.71 -12.65
CA LYS A 128 3.18 15.35 -13.84
C LYS A 128 4.25 16.41 -13.52
N GLY A 129 4.35 16.89 -12.27
CA GLY A 129 5.42 17.77 -11.78
C GLY A 129 6.58 17.09 -11.03
N TYR A 130 6.49 15.80 -10.69
CA TYR A 130 7.58 15.05 -10.05
C TYR A 130 8.54 14.54 -11.13
N GLN A 131 9.54 15.36 -11.47
CA GLN A 131 10.63 14.92 -12.33
C GLN A 131 11.37 13.76 -11.68
N LYS A 132 11.44 12.61 -12.36
CA LYS A 132 12.37 11.52 -12.02
C LYS A 132 13.78 12.11 -11.98
N LYS A 133 14.38 12.26 -10.80
CA LYS A 133 15.84 12.34 -10.73
C LYS A 133 16.38 11.00 -11.24
N PRO A 134 17.28 10.99 -12.23
CA PRO A 134 17.95 9.76 -12.64
C PRO A 134 18.65 9.20 -11.41
N ILE A 135 18.38 7.93 -11.09
CA ILE A 135 19.23 7.18 -10.18
C ILE A 135 20.47 6.86 -11.00
N GLU A 136 21.57 7.58 -10.76
CA GLU A 136 22.88 7.25 -11.33
C GLU A 136 23.27 5.84 -10.85
N ARG A 137 23.67 4.99 -11.80
CA ARG A 137 24.18 3.64 -11.54
C ARG A 137 25.63 3.70 -11.11
#